data_AF-A0A0S7XMT4-F1
#
_entry.id   AF-A0A0S7XMT4-F1
#
_cell.length_a   1.000
_cell.length_b   1.000
_cell.length_c   1.000
_cell.angle_alpha   90.00
_cell.angle_beta   90.00
_cell.angle_gamma   90.00
#
_symmetry.space_group_name_H-M   'P 1'
#
loop_
_entity.id
_entity.type
_entity.pdbx_description
1 polymer ?
#
loop_
_entity_poly.entity_id
_entity_poly.type
_entity_poly.pdbx_seq_one_letter_code
_entity_poly.pdbx_strand_id
1 'polypeptide(L)'
;MKFRFRRAVFVLIIFVILAGIHLYIYTQNIGLKYKITDLKIKLSELRSRNRRLVSQVAEKENLPYIEKIAKEKLDMIYPEEINYILVSREANP
;
A
#
# COMPACT_ATOMS: atom_id res chain seq x y z
N MET A 1 17.52 57.64 -31.62
CA MET A 1 17.14 56.29 -32.11
C MET A 1 17.78 55.13 -31.33
N LYS A 2 19.09 55.17 -31.02
CA LYS A 2 19.82 54.08 -30.31
C LYS A 2 19.24 53.66 -28.94
N PHE A 3 18.68 54.57 -28.15
CA PHE A 3 18.09 54.25 -26.84
C PHE A 3 16.82 53.38 -26.92
N ARG A 4 15.98 53.57 -27.94
CA ARG A 4 14.78 52.74 -28.15
C ARG A 4 15.14 51.32 -28.56
N PHE A 5 16.17 51.17 -29.38
CA PHE A 5 16.70 49.87 -29.77
C PHE A 5 17.29 49.11 -28.58
N ARG A 6 18.10 49.77 -27.74
CA ARG A 6 18.64 49.14 -26.51
C ARG A 6 17.54 48.68 -25.55
N ARG A 7 16.45 49.45 -25.41
CA ARG A 7 15.28 49.06 -24.61
C ARG A 7 14.56 47.85 -25.21
N ALA A 8 14.36 47.80 -26.52
CA ALA A 8 13.74 46.67 -27.19
C ALA A 8 14.56 45.38 -27.02
N VAL A 9 15.89 45.47 -27.15
CA VAL A 9 16.80 44.35 -26.90
C VAL A 9 16.74 43.89 -25.45
N PHE A 10 16.68 44.83 -24.49
CA PHE A 10 16.57 44.49 -23.07
C PHE A 10 15.26 43.77 -22.74
N VAL A 11 14.14 44.22 -23.31
CA VAL A 11 12.84 43.55 -23.16
C VAL A 11 12.87 42.15 -23.77
N LEU A 12 13.51 41.98 -24.94
CA LEU A 12 13.69 40.67 -25.56
C LEU A 12 14.46 39.71 -24.64
N ILE A 13 15.54 40.17 -24.03
CA ILE A 13 16.35 39.37 -23.09
C ILE A 13 15.51 38.91 -21.89
N ILE A 14 14.67 39.80 -21.34
CA ILE A 14 13.76 39.44 -20.24
C ILE A 14 12.80 38.34 -20.67
N PHE A 15 12.21 38.42 -21.87
CA PHE A 15 11.33 37.37 -22.39
C PHE A 15 12.04 36.03 -22.55
N VAL A 16 13.29 36.03 -23.02
CA VAL A 16 14.09 34.80 -23.15
C VAL A 16 14.35 34.18 -21.78
N ILE A 17 14.70 35.00 -20.78
CA ILE A 17 14.91 34.53 -19.39
C ILE A 17 13.62 33.94 -18.82
N LEU A 18 12.49 34.63 -18.98
CA LEU A 18 11.18 34.16 -18.52
C LEU A 18 10.78 32.84 -19.19
N ALA A 19 11.01 32.71 -20.50
CA ALA A 19 10.75 31.47 -21.23
C ALA A 19 11.62 30.31 -20.70
N GLY A 20 12.90 30.57 -20.41
CA GLY A 20 13.80 29.58 -19.80
C GLY A 20 13.34 29.13 -18.42
N ILE A 21 12.97 30.08 -17.55
CA ILE A 21 12.42 29.78 -16.20
C ILE A 21 11.13 28.96 -16.31
N HIS A 22 10.23 29.35 -17.19
CA HIS A 22 8.97 28.65 -17.40
C HIS A 22 9.21 27.19 -17.83
N LEU A 23 10.13 26.96 -18.77
CA LEU A 23 10.47 25.62 -19.24
C LEU A 23 11.11 24.77 -18.13
N TYR A 24 11.99 25.37 -17.33
CA TYR A 24 12.62 24.69 -16.18
C TYR A 24 11.58 24.24 -15.14
N ILE A 25 10.65 25.12 -14.76
CA ILE A 25 9.59 24.78 -13.80
C ILE A 25 8.66 23.69 -14.38
N TYR A 26 8.32 23.80 -15.66
CA TYR A 26 7.44 22.85 -16.33
C TYR A 26 8.04 21.43 -16.37
N THR A 27 9.33 21.32 -16.70
CA THR A 27 10.04 20.03 -16.73
C THR A 27 10.15 19.38 -15.35
N GLN A 28 10.44 20.16 -14.30
CA GLN A 28 10.43 19.67 -12.92
C GLN A 28 9.06 19.15 -12.49
N ASN A 29 7.99 19.88 -12.83
CA ASN A 29 6.62 19.48 -12.51
C ASN A 29 6.20 18.18 -13.21
N ILE A 30 6.64 17.95 -14.45
CA ILE A 30 6.40 16.69 -15.15
C ILE A 30 7.06 15.52 -14.40
N GLY A 31 8.33 15.67 -14.02
CA GLY A 31 9.05 14.63 -13.27
C GLY A 31 8.37 14.30 -11.94
N LEU A 32 7.87 15.32 -11.24
CA LEU A 32 7.13 15.14 -9.99
C LEU A 32 5.80 14.41 -10.20
N LYS A 33 5.04 14.76 -11.25
CA LYS A 33 3.79 14.07 -11.60
C LYS A 33 4.01 12.59 -11.92
N TYR A 34 5.07 12.25 -12.66
CA TYR A 34 5.41 10.85 -12.94
C TYR A 34 5.74 10.07 -11.67
N LYS A 35 6.55 10.65 -10.77
CA LYS A 35 6.85 10.02 -9.46
C LYS A 35 5.59 9.79 -8.64
N ILE A 36 4.68 10.76 -8.59
CA ILE A 36 3.39 10.61 -7.89
C ILE A 36 2.57 9.47 -8.50
N THR A 37 2.50 9.38 -9.83
CA THR A 37 1.76 8.31 -10.51
C THR A 37 2.38 6.94 -10.24
N ASP A 38 3.70 6.80 -10.33
CA ASP A 38 4.41 5.56 -10.01
C ASP A 38 4.16 5.12 -8.55
N LEU A 39 4.24 6.06 -7.61
CA LEU A 39 3.95 5.80 -6.20
C LEU A 39 2.49 5.37 -5.98
N LYS A 40 1.52 5.98 -6.69
CA LYS A 40 0.11 5.57 -6.63
C LYS A 40 -0.10 4.15 -7.16
N ILE A 41 0.58 3.79 -8.26
CA ILE A 41 0.51 2.43 -8.83
C ILE A 41 1.07 1.42 -7.81
N LYS A 42 2.25 1.67 -7.26
CA LYS A 42 2.88 0.83 -6.23
C LYS A 42 2.01 0.66 -4.99
N LEU A 43 1.38 1.75 -4.53
CA LEU A 43 0.47 1.70 -3.39
C LEU A 43 -0.79 0.86 -3.69
N SER A 44 -1.34 0.97 -4.90
CA SER A 44 -2.47 0.14 -5.34
C SER A 44 -2.08 -1.34 -5.37
N GLU A 45 -0.91 -1.65 -5.91
CA GLU A 45 -0.39 -3.02 -5.95
C GLU A 45 -0.19 -3.60 -4.55
N LEU A 46 0.43 -2.83 -3.65
CA LEU A 46 0.62 -3.22 -2.25
C LEU A 46 -0.71 -3.47 -1.54
N ARG A 47 -1.71 -2.62 -1.75
CA ARG A 47 -3.07 -2.83 -1.19
C ARG A 47 -3.73 -4.09 -1.74
N SER A 48 -3.59 -4.36 -3.03
CA SER A 48 -4.11 -5.59 -3.66
C SER A 48 -3.42 -6.83 -3.09
N ARG A 49 -2.08 -6.81 -2.97
CA ARG A 49 -1.29 -7.87 -2.33
C ARG A 49 -1.73 -8.09 -0.88
N ASN A 50 -1.88 -7.01 -0.10
CA ASN A 50 -2.32 -7.11 1.27
C ASN A 50 -3.72 -7.74 1.36
N ARG A 51 -4.68 -7.30 0.55
CA ARG A 51 -6.02 -7.91 0.52
C ARG A 51 -5.97 -9.40 0.19
N ARG A 52 -5.15 -9.82 -0.78
CA ARG A 52 -4.96 -11.24 -1.11
C ARG A 52 -4.36 -12.03 0.06
N LEU A 53 -3.37 -11.47 0.75
CA LEU A 53 -2.75 -12.12 1.91
C LEU A 53 -3.75 -12.25 3.06
N VAL A 54 -4.53 -11.20 3.34
CA VAL A 54 -5.60 -11.24 4.36
C VAL A 54 -6.62 -12.33 4.02
N SER A 55 -7.03 -12.46 2.76
CA SER A 55 -7.93 -13.55 2.34
C SER A 55 -7.32 -14.94 2.53
N GLN A 56 -6.04 -15.11 2.23
CA GLN A 56 -5.34 -16.39 2.46
C GLN A 56 -5.19 -16.72 3.95
N VAL A 57 -4.94 -15.71 4.78
CA VAL A 57 -4.90 -15.89 6.24
C VAL A 57 -6.28 -16.28 6.75
N ALA A 58 -7.32 -15.54 6.36
CA ALA A 58 -8.69 -15.87 6.74
C ALA A 58 -9.13 -17.27 6.29
N GLU A 59 -8.69 -17.71 5.10
CA GLU A 59 -8.93 -19.07 4.62
C GLU A 59 -8.22 -20.13 5.49
N LYS A 60 -6.97 -19.88 5.90
CA LYS A 60 -6.19 -20.77 6.76
C LYS A 60 -6.68 -20.79 8.21
N GLU A 61 -7.18 -19.66 8.70
CA GLU A 61 -7.78 -19.51 10.03
C GLU A 61 -9.24 -19.98 10.07
N ASN A 62 -9.84 -20.27 8.92
CA ASN A 62 -11.20 -20.76 8.85
C ASN A 62 -11.30 -22.12 9.56
N LEU A 63 -12.10 -22.20 10.62
CA LEU A 63 -12.30 -23.40 11.44
C LEU A 63 -12.57 -24.67 10.61
N PRO A 64 -13.47 -24.66 9.60
CA PRO A 64 -13.64 -25.77 8.66
C PRO A 64 -12.36 -26.25 7.97
N TYR A 65 -11.46 -25.34 7.58
CA TYR A 65 -10.19 -25.69 6.96
C TYR A 65 -9.22 -26.31 7.98
N ILE A 66 -9.18 -25.76 9.19
CA ILE A 66 -8.40 -26.30 10.31
C ILE A 66 -8.88 -27.71 10.67
N GLU A 67 -10.20 -27.91 10.79
CA GLU A 67 -10.81 -29.19 11.10
C GLU A 67 -10.55 -30.22 10.00
N LYS A 68 -10.64 -29.82 8.73
CA LYS A 68 -10.29 -30.68 7.60
C LYS A 68 -8.83 -31.13 7.67
N ILE A 69 -7.89 -30.20 7.90
CA ILE A 69 -6.46 -30.53 8.04
C ILE A 69 -6.21 -31.43 9.25
N ALA A 70 -6.86 -31.17 10.38
CA ALA A 70 -6.73 -31.98 11.59
C ALA A 70 -7.21 -33.42 11.36
N LYS A 71 -8.34 -33.60 10.69
CA LYS A 71 -8.85 -34.92 10.30
C LYS A 71 -7.98 -35.61 9.26
N GLU A 72 -7.60 -34.93 8.18
CA GLU A 72 -6.92 -35.55 7.03
C GLU A 72 -5.42 -35.78 7.25
N LYS A 73 -4.73 -34.91 8.01
CA LYS A 73 -3.26 -34.95 8.15
C LYS A 73 -2.79 -35.40 9.52
N LEU A 74 -3.60 -35.19 10.55
CA LEU A 74 -3.24 -35.51 11.93
C LEU A 74 -4.07 -36.66 12.49
N ASP A 75 -4.95 -37.26 11.66
CA ASP A 75 -5.85 -38.36 12.02
C ASP A 75 -6.65 -38.06 13.31
N MET A 76 -6.95 -36.77 13.53
CA MET A 76 -7.66 -36.34 14.73
C MET A 76 -9.15 -36.71 14.62
N ILE A 77 -9.63 -37.42 15.62
CA ILE A 77 -11.02 -37.87 15.76
C ILE A 77 -11.66 -37.06 16.88
N TYR A 78 -12.92 -36.64 16.71
CA TYR A 78 -13.66 -35.98 17.79
C TYR A 78 -13.96 -37.02 18.89
N PRO A 79 -13.69 -36.72 20.17
CA PRO A 79 -14.02 -37.62 21.27
C PRO A 79 -15.55 -37.76 21.42
N GLU A 80 -16.02 -39.00 21.57
CA GLU A 80 -17.45 -39.31 21.72
C GLU A 80 -18.02 -38.85 23.07
N GLU A 81 -17.19 -38.81 24.12
CA GLU A 81 -17.58 -38.34 25.45
C GLU A 81 -16.61 -37.27 25.95
N ILE A 82 -17.16 -36.11 26.32
CA ILE A 82 -16.42 -35.03 26.98
C ILE A 82 -16.86 -35.00 28.45
N ASN A 83 -16.05 -35.58 29.33
CA ASN A 83 -16.27 -35.51 30.77
C ASN A 83 -15.64 -34.24 31.34
N TYR A 84 -16.48 -33.29 31.74
CA TYR A 84 -16.04 -32.06 32.40
C TYR A 84 -15.75 -32.34 33.87
N ILE A 85 -14.50 -32.14 34.30
CA ILE A 85 -14.16 -32.15 35.72
C ILE A 85 -14.60 -30.80 36.30
N LEU A 86 -15.73 -30.78 37.02
CA LEU A 86 -16.12 -29.65 37.84
C LEU A 86 -15.18 -29.59 39.05
N VAL A 87 -14.18 -28.70 38.98
CA VAL A 87 -13.34 -28.39 40.14
C VAL A 87 -14.18 -27.59 41.14
N SER A 88 -14.87 -28.30 42.03
CA SER A 88 -15.48 -27.71 43.22
C SER A 88 -14.38 -27.12 44.10
N ARG A 89 -14.56 -25.88 44.58
CA ARG A 89 -13.64 -25.22 45.52
C ARG A 89 -13.53 -25.92 46.89
N GLU A 90 -14.30 -26.97 47.12
CA GLU A 90 -14.34 -27.71 48.39
C GLU A 90 -13.27 -28.82 48.49
N ALA A 91 -12.53 -29.10 47.40
CA ALA A 91 -11.50 -30.14 47.38
C ALA A 91 -10.06 -29.59 47.56
N ASN A 92 -9.87 -28.57 48.39
CA ASN A 92 -8.54 -28.14 48.81
C ASN A 92 -8.40 -28.41 50.33
N PRO A 93 -7.71 -29.49 50.74
CA PRO A 93 -7.49 -29.82 52.15
C PRO A 93 -6.58 -28.81 52.87
#